data_AF-A0ABD2K081-F1
#
_entry.id   AF-A0ABD2K081-F1
#
_cell.length_a   1.000
_cell.length_b   1.000
_cell.length_c   1.000
_cell.angle_alpha   90.00
_cell.angle_beta   90.00
_cell.angle_gamma   90.00
#
_symmetry.space_group_name_H-M   'P 1'
#
loop_
_entity.id
_entity.type
_entity.pdbx_description
1 polymer ?
#
loop_
_entity_poly.entity_id
_entity_poly.type
_entity_poly.pdbx_seq_one_letter_code
_entity_poly.pdbx_strand_id
1 'polypeptide(L)'
;MNCPKLKCPKLKSPKLNCPKLNCPKLKCPKLNCPKLNCPKLNFPKLNCPKLNCPKLSCPKLKCPKLSCPGMRCPGMSCPRMSCPKAEMSEAELSEAELSKAAISEAELSETEMSEAELSKAEFSEAELSEAELSEAELPEAEMSEAELSGDEMSGDELPEDELPES
;
A
#
# COMPACT_ATOMS: atom_id res chain seq x y z
N MET A 1 16.56 16.94 4.92
CA MET A 1 16.25 17.55 6.23
C MET A 1 16.16 16.43 7.27
N ASN A 2 16.92 16.51 8.37
CA ASN A 2 16.85 15.53 9.46
C ASN A 2 15.92 16.11 10.54
N CYS A 3 14.73 15.54 10.74
CA CYS A 3 13.76 16.04 11.71
C CYS A 3 13.68 15.05 12.88
N PRO A 4 14.40 15.29 13.99
CA PRO A 4 14.60 14.27 15.03
C PRO A 4 13.29 13.81 15.69
N LYS A 5 12.27 14.68 15.77
CA LYS A 5 10.90 14.35 16.17
C LYS A 5 9.95 15.31 15.46
N LEU A 6 9.08 14.80 14.59
CA LEU A 6 8.03 15.60 13.97
C LEU A 6 6.69 15.10 14.50
N LYS A 7 6.05 15.90 15.36
CA LYS A 7 4.68 15.67 15.84
C LYS A 7 3.80 16.71 15.17
N CYS A 8 3.03 16.27 14.18
CA CYS A 8 2.07 17.15 13.50
C CYS A 8 0.69 16.55 13.68
N PRO A 9 -0.17 17.10 14.56
CA PRO A 9 -1.50 16.54 14.80
C PRO A 9 -2.36 16.51 13.52
N LYS A 10 -2.19 17.50 12.64
CA LYS A 10 -2.74 17.49 11.28
C LYS A 10 -1.73 18.15 10.35
N LEU A 11 -1.24 17.45 9.34
CA LEU A 11 -0.38 18.02 8.30
C LEU A 11 -1.19 18.12 7.01
N LYS A 12 -1.52 19.34 6.60
CA LYS A 12 -2.15 19.62 5.30
C LYS A 12 -1.18 20.43 4.46
N SER A 13 -0.69 19.84 3.36
CA SER A 13 0.17 20.55 2.41
C SER A 13 -0.28 20.26 0.99
N PRO A 14 -0.53 21.27 0.14
CA PRO A 14 -0.97 21.04 -1.24
C PRO A 14 0.08 20.27 -2.06
N LYS A 15 1.37 20.48 -1.77
CA LYS A 15 2.49 19.75 -2.36
C LYS A 15 3.67 19.74 -1.39
N LEU A 16 4.20 18.57 -1.08
CA LEU A 16 5.40 18.44 -0.25
C LEU A 16 6.52 17.83 -1.08
N ASN A 17 7.59 18.59 -1.32
CA ASN A 17 8.78 18.09 -1.98
C ASN A 17 9.94 18.06 -0.97
N CYS A 18 10.45 16.87 -0.68
CA CYS A 18 11.53 16.67 0.29
C CYS A 18 12.62 15.81 -0.35
N PRO A 19 13.80 16.35 -0.71
CA PRO A 19 14.84 15.57 -1.39
C PRO A 19 15.35 14.38 -0.56
N LYS A 20 15.29 14.50 0.78
CA LYS A 20 15.54 13.41 1.73
C LYS A 20 14.91 13.77 3.06
N LEU A 21 14.03 12.91 3.57
CA LEU A 21 13.41 13.08 4.89
C LEU A 21 13.73 11.87 5.76
N ASN A 22 14.38 12.15 6.88
CA ASN A 22 14.69 11.16 7.91
C ASN A 22 14.07 11.68 9.22
N CYS A 23 13.06 11.00 9.74
CA CYS A 23 12.52 11.29 11.07
C CYS A 23 12.52 10.03 11.93
N PRO A 24 13.25 9.99 13.05
CA PRO A 24 13.24 8.85 13.95
C PRO A 24 11.85 8.55 14.55
N LYS A 25 10.97 9.55 14.68
CA LYS A 25 9.62 9.38 15.22
C LYS A 25 8.68 10.37 14.54
N LEU A 26 7.90 9.90 13.56
CA LEU A 26 6.82 10.67 12.94
C LEU A 26 5.48 10.11 13.44
N LYS A 27 4.75 10.92 14.21
CA LYS A 27 3.36 10.65 14.60
C LYS A 27 2.49 11.74 14.00
N CYS A 28 1.61 11.37 13.08
CA CYS A 28 0.69 12.29 12.43
C CYS A 28 -0.67 11.61 12.32
N PRO A 29 -1.65 11.89 13.21
CA PRO A 29 -2.93 11.19 13.16
C PRO A 29 -3.75 11.52 11.91
N LYS A 30 -3.41 12.59 11.19
CA LYS A 30 -3.99 12.90 9.87
C LYS A 30 -2.99 13.64 8.99
N LEU A 31 -2.61 13.03 7.88
CA LEU A 31 -1.77 13.63 6.83
C LEU A 31 -2.59 13.70 5.55
N ASN A 32 -2.79 14.91 5.03
CA ASN A 32 -3.42 15.13 3.73
C ASN A 32 -2.44 15.92 2.86
N CYS A 33 -1.86 15.24 1.88
CA CYS A 33 -0.96 15.85 0.92
C CYS A 33 -1.28 15.34 -0.48
N PRO A 34 -1.95 16.13 -1.34
CA PRO A 34 -2.32 15.68 -2.68
C PRO A 34 -1.14 15.23 -3.55
N LYS A 35 0.07 15.75 -3.29
CA LYS A 35 1.30 15.36 -3.98
C LYS A 35 2.49 15.41 -3.04
N LEU A 36 3.10 14.25 -2.76
CA LEU A 36 4.32 14.14 -1.98
C LEU A 36 5.41 13.51 -2.85
N ASN A 37 6.50 14.24 -3.07
CA ASN A 37 7.69 13.70 -3.74
C ASN A 37 8.83 13.67 -2.72
N CYS A 38 9.34 12.46 -2.45
CA CYS A 38 10.50 12.28 -1.61
C CYS A 38 11.37 11.14 -2.14
N PRO A 39 12.48 11.42 -2.85
CA PRO A 39 13.33 10.39 -3.45
C PRO A 39 13.88 9.34 -2.47
N LYS A 40 14.01 9.71 -1.19
CA LYS A 40 14.41 8.80 -0.11
C LYS A 40 13.73 9.19 1.19
N LEU A 41 12.89 8.30 1.70
CA LEU A 41 12.13 8.47 2.93
C LEU A 41 12.50 7.35 3.89
N ASN A 42 12.97 7.70 5.09
CA ASN A 42 13.37 6.72 6.10
C ASN A 42 12.75 7.07 7.45
N PHE A 43 11.93 6.17 7.97
CA PHE A 43 11.38 6.25 9.33
C PHE A 43 11.60 4.89 10.01
N PRO A 44 12.02 4.83 11.27
CA PRO A 44 12.02 3.56 12.00
C PRO A 44 10.62 3.16 12.47
N LYS A 45 9.70 4.13 12.60
CA LYS A 45 8.25 3.91 12.82
C LYS A 45 7.45 5.11 12.29
N LEU A 46 6.40 4.83 11.50
CA LEU A 46 5.40 5.79 11.05
C LEU A 46 4.03 5.33 11.54
N ASN A 47 3.29 6.22 12.19
CA ASN A 47 1.89 5.98 12.52
C ASN A 47 1.04 7.16 12.01
N CYS A 48 0.18 6.85 11.04
CA CYS A 48 -0.71 7.80 10.38
C CYS A 48 -2.02 7.12 9.93
N PRO A 49 -2.99 6.91 10.84
CA PRO A 49 -4.27 6.24 10.55
C PRO A 49 -5.20 6.99 9.59
N LYS A 50 -4.84 8.21 9.17
CA LYS A 50 -5.58 8.96 8.13
C LYS A 50 -4.57 9.60 7.19
N LEU A 51 -3.92 8.77 6.38
CA LEU A 51 -3.01 9.22 5.34
C LEU A 51 -3.77 9.32 4.02
N ASN A 52 -3.77 10.49 3.39
CA ASN A 52 -4.33 10.71 2.06
C ASN A 52 -3.26 11.38 1.19
N CYS A 53 -2.72 10.62 0.24
CA CYS A 53 -1.68 11.07 -0.67
C CYS A 53 -1.79 10.37 -2.05
N PRO A 54 -2.73 10.79 -2.92
CA PRO A 54 -2.98 10.16 -4.22
C PRO A 54 -1.87 10.36 -5.25
N LYS A 55 -0.80 11.11 -4.91
CA LYS A 55 0.41 11.21 -5.73
C LYS A 55 1.62 11.18 -4.82
N LEU A 56 1.79 10.05 -4.14
CA LEU A 56 2.98 9.74 -3.37
C LEU A 56 4.04 9.14 -4.28
N SER A 57 5.21 9.78 -4.37
CA SER A 57 6.36 9.26 -5.10
C SER A 57 7.57 9.18 -4.16
N CYS A 58 7.98 7.95 -3.85
CA CYS A 58 9.15 7.67 -3.03
C CYS A 58 9.83 6.36 -3.47
N PRO A 59 10.76 6.42 -4.45
CA PRO A 59 11.46 5.24 -4.98
C PRO A 59 12.34 4.47 -3.98
N LYS A 60 12.52 4.99 -2.76
CA LYS A 60 13.24 4.35 -1.66
C LYS A 60 12.58 4.71 -0.33
N LEU A 61 11.44 4.09 -0.08
CA LEU A 61 10.72 4.17 1.19
C LEU A 61 11.22 3.06 2.13
N LYS A 62 11.72 3.41 3.31
CA LYS A 62 12.05 2.43 4.35
C LYS A 62 11.30 2.77 5.63
N CYS A 63 10.40 1.88 6.05
CA CYS A 63 9.65 2.02 7.29
C CYS A 63 9.37 0.65 7.94
N PRO A 64 10.28 0.14 8.80
CA PRO A 64 10.17 -1.19 9.41
C PRO A 64 8.96 -1.41 10.35
N LYS A 65 8.19 -0.36 10.63
CA LYS A 65 6.92 -0.39 11.37
C LYS A 65 6.06 0.72 10.81
N LEU A 66 5.28 0.41 9.79
CA LEU A 66 4.31 1.31 9.18
C LEU A 66 2.94 0.99 9.77
N SER A 67 2.19 2.00 10.22
CA SER A 67 0.85 1.81 10.77
C SER A 67 -0.05 2.91 10.22
N CYS A 68 -0.72 2.58 9.12
CA CYS A 68 -1.56 3.48 8.34
C CYS A 68 -2.79 2.70 7.83
N PRO A 69 -3.68 2.21 8.73
CA PRO A 69 -4.95 1.63 8.31
C PRO A 69 -5.78 2.67 7.55
N GLY A 70 -6.54 2.25 6.54
CA GLY A 70 -7.37 3.12 5.72
C GLY A 70 -6.58 4.18 4.95
N MET A 71 -5.30 3.91 4.64
CA MET A 71 -4.47 4.83 3.88
C MET A 71 -4.98 4.93 2.44
N ARG A 72 -5.08 6.16 1.91
CA ARG A 72 -5.53 6.41 0.54
C ARG A 72 -4.41 6.99 -0.30
N CYS A 73 -3.78 6.14 -1.09
CA CYS A 73 -2.68 6.48 -1.96
C CYS A 73 -2.79 5.75 -3.31
N PRO A 74 -3.91 5.93 -4.06
CA PRO A 74 -4.00 5.38 -5.40
C PRO A 74 -2.87 5.93 -6.28
N GLY A 75 -2.34 5.12 -7.17
CA GLY A 75 -1.24 5.49 -8.07
C GLY A 75 0.06 5.86 -7.35
N MET A 76 0.29 5.39 -6.13
CA MET A 76 1.55 5.68 -5.44
C MET A 76 2.73 4.97 -6.11
N SER A 77 3.83 5.68 -6.28
CA SER A 77 5.06 5.15 -6.85
C SER A 77 6.12 4.98 -5.77
N CYS A 78 6.24 3.77 -5.24
CA CYS A 78 7.22 3.39 -4.24
C CYS A 78 7.91 2.07 -4.60
N PRO A 79 8.56 1.99 -5.78
CA PRO A 79 9.34 0.81 -6.13
C PRO A 79 10.41 0.56 -5.08
N ARG A 80 10.65 -0.70 -4.72
CA ARG A 80 11.63 -1.08 -3.69
C ARG A 80 11.34 -0.53 -2.29
N MET A 81 10.07 -0.30 -1.95
CA MET A 81 9.72 0.01 -0.56
C MET A 81 10.11 -1.15 0.35
N SER A 82 10.49 -0.84 1.59
CA SER A 82 10.83 -1.84 2.62
C SER A 82 10.09 -1.47 3.89
N CYS A 83 8.98 -2.17 4.11
CA CYS A 83 8.11 -2.01 5.26
C CYS A 83 7.72 -3.38 5.80
N PRO A 84 8.66 -4.13 6.40
CA PRO A 84 8.27 -5.32 7.17
C PRO A 84 7.31 -4.90 8.28
N LYS A 85 6.32 -5.74 8.61
CA LYS A 85 5.32 -5.46 9.65
C LYS A 85 4.55 -4.16 9.39
N ALA A 86 4.08 -3.99 8.16
CA ALA A 86 3.20 -2.88 7.82
C ALA A 86 1.76 -3.21 8.21
N GLU A 87 1.11 -2.32 8.95
CA GLU A 87 -0.34 -2.36 9.22
C GLU A 87 -1.00 -1.38 8.23
N MET A 88 -1.63 -1.91 7.18
CA MET A 88 -2.28 -1.13 6.12
C MET A 88 -3.66 -1.68 5.76
N SER A 89 -4.34 -2.35 6.69
CA SER A 89 -5.71 -2.84 6.46
C SER A 89 -6.63 -1.74 5.91
N GLU A 90 -7.56 -2.11 5.02
CA GLU A 90 -8.49 -1.21 4.33
C GLU A 90 -7.79 -0.10 3.49
N ALA A 91 -6.52 -0.27 3.10
CA ALA A 91 -5.84 0.75 2.30
C ALA A 91 -6.28 0.76 0.83
N GLU A 92 -6.44 1.95 0.27
CA GLU A 92 -6.70 2.18 -1.15
C GLU A 92 -5.36 2.42 -1.87
N LEU A 93 -4.86 1.39 -2.54
CA LEU A 93 -3.57 1.33 -3.25
C LEU A 93 -3.73 0.93 -4.74
N SER A 94 -4.91 1.11 -5.32
CA SER A 94 -5.15 0.84 -6.75
C SER A 94 -4.13 1.58 -7.63
N GLU A 95 -3.68 0.94 -8.71
CA GLU A 95 -2.63 1.44 -9.63
C GLU A 95 -1.26 1.72 -8.95
N ALA A 96 -1.00 1.22 -7.74
CA ALA A 96 0.28 1.49 -7.07
C ALA A 96 1.47 0.77 -7.75
N GLU A 97 2.58 1.49 -7.93
CA GLU A 97 3.85 0.92 -8.38
C GLU A 97 4.67 0.47 -7.16
N LEU A 98 4.55 -0.81 -6.78
CA LEU A 98 5.25 -1.43 -5.66
C LEU A 98 6.24 -2.52 -6.12
N SER A 99 6.73 -2.44 -7.37
CA SER A 99 7.70 -3.42 -7.87
C SER A 99 8.92 -3.54 -6.94
N LYS A 100 9.32 -4.79 -6.64
CA LYS A 100 10.40 -5.14 -5.71
C LYS A 100 10.19 -4.65 -4.27
N ALA A 101 8.95 -4.37 -3.88
CA ALA A 101 8.63 -4.05 -2.50
C ALA A 101 8.91 -5.25 -1.58
N ALA A 102 9.36 -4.98 -0.35
CA ALA A 102 9.49 -5.97 0.71
C ALA A 102 8.51 -5.59 1.84
N ILE A 103 7.40 -6.31 1.92
CA ILE A 103 6.24 -6.06 2.79
C ILE A 103 5.92 -7.35 3.58
N SER A 104 6.95 -8.02 4.10
CA SER A 104 6.80 -9.25 4.88
C SER A 104 6.11 -9.03 6.22
N GLU A 105 5.42 -10.04 6.73
CA GLU A 105 4.69 -10.02 8.01
C GLU A 105 3.68 -8.85 8.10
N ALA A 106 3.12 -8.42 6.97
CA ALA A 106 2.24 -7.25 6.92
C ALA A 106 0.76 -7.64 7.08
N GLU A 107 -0.01 -6.77 7.72
CA GLU A 107 -1.46 -6.83 7.81
C GLU A 107 -2.03 -5.97 6.67
N LEU A 108 -2.54 -6.64 5.64
CA LEU A 108 -3.08 -6.08 4.38
C LEU A 108 -4.54 -6.49 4.16
N SER A 109 -5.26 -6.89 5.20
CA SER A 109 -6.67 -7.29 5.10
C SER A 109 -7.52 -6.18 4.47
N GLU A 110 -8.45 -6.54 3.58
CA GLU A 110 -9.36 -5.62 2.89
C GLU A 110 -8.63 -4.51 2.08
N THR A 111 -7.38 -4.72 1.68
CA THR A 111 -6.63 -3.72 0.90
C THR A 111 -7.04 -3.77 -0.57
N GLU A 112 -7.33 -2.62 -1.17
CA GLU A 112 -7.55 -2.48 -2.61
C GLU A 112 -6.20 -2.27 -3.33
N MET A 113 -5.82 -3.21 -4.19
CA MET A 113 -4.61 -3.18 -5.01
C MET A 113 -4.92 -3.46 -6.49
N SER A 114 -6.14 -3.16 -6.94
CA SER A 114 -6.53 -3.33 -8.34
C SER A 114 -5.58 -2.59 -9.28
N GLU A 115 -5.17 -3.23 -10.38
CA GLU A 115 -4.20 -2.73 -11.36
C GLU A 115 -2.81 -2.38 -10.78
N ALA A 116 -2.45 -2.84 -9.57
CA ALA A 116 -1.16 -2.53 -8.97
C ALA A 116 0.01 -3.29 -9.65
N GLU A 117 1.15 -2.62 -9.80
CA GLU A 117 2.39 -3.25 -10.27
C GLU A 117 3.19 -3.83 -9.08
N LEU A 118 3.11 -5.14 -8.90
CA LEU A 118 3.70 -5.89 -7.80
C LEU A 118 4.84 -6.82 -8.26
N SER A 119 5.36 -6.59 -9.46
CA SER A 119 6.48 -7.35 -10.05
C SER A 119 7.66 -7.53 -9.08
N LYS A 120 8.06 -8.78 -8.79
CA LYS A 120 9.14 -9.15 -7.87
C LYS A 120 8.95 -8.66 -6.42
N ALA A 121 7.72 -8.34 -6.00
CA ALA A 121 7.45 -7.96 -4.61
C ALA A 121 7.46 -9.19 -3.68
N GLU A 122 7.82 -8.97 -2.42
CA GLU A 122 7.92 -9.99 -1.37
C GLU A 122 6.87 -9.71 -0.28
N PHE A 123 5.95 -10.65 -0.10
CA PHE A 123 4.85 -10.63 0.87
C PHE A 123 4.92 -11.82 1.84
N SER A 124 6.12 -12.33 2.14
CA SER A 124 6.27 -13.49 3.01
C SER A 124 5.58 -13.29 4.37
N GLU A 125 4.79 -14.26 4.83
CA GLU A 125 4.02 -14.20 6.07
C GLU A 125 3.01 -13.02 6.14
N ALA A 126 2.61 -12.42 5.02
CA ALA A 126 1.62 -11.33 5.01
C ALA A 126 0.18 -11.87 5.08
N GLU A 127 -0.68 -11.16 5.80
CA GLU A 127 -2.13 -11.40 5.88
C GLU A 127 -2.85 -10.54 4.83
N LEU A 128 -3.45 -11.18 3.84
CA LEU A 128 -4.11 -10.56 2.69
C LEU A 128 -5.60 -10.96 2.60
N SER A 129 -6.22 -11.31 3.73
CA SER A 129 -7.65 -11.65 3.81
C SER A 129 -8.51 -10.57 3.15
N GLU A 130 -9.37 -10.97 2.22
CA GLU A 130 -10.27 -10.05 1.50
C GLU A 130 -9.55 -8.93 0.71
N ALA A 131 -8.25 -9.05 0.42
CA ALA A 131 -7.55 -8.07 -0.41
C ALA A 131 -7.95 -8.19 -1.89
N GLU A 132 -8.24 -7.06 -2.52
CA GLU A 132 -8.61 -7.00 -3.94
C GLU A 132 -7.37 -6.81 -4.82
N LEU A 133 -7.08 -7.78 -5.69
CA LEU A 133 -5.92 -7.80 -6.59
C LEU A 133 -6.35 -7.85 -8.07
N SER A 134 -7.56 -7.41 -8.40
CA SER A 134 -8.11 -7.43 -9.76
C SER A 134 -7.15 -6.74 -10.73
N GLU A 135 -6.74 -7.44 -11.79
CA GLU A 135 -5.80 -6.94 -12.80
C GLU A 135 -4.40 -6.55 -12.28
N ALA A 136 -4.03 -6.92 -11.05
CA ALA A 136 -2.70 -6.64 -10.51
C ALA A 136 -1.60 -7.45 -11.22
N GLU A 137 -0.46 -6.81 -11.50
CA GLU A 137 0.69 -7.44 -12.16
C GLU A 137 1.67 -8.01 -11.14
N LEU A 138 1.71 -9.33 -11.00
CA LEU A 138 2.52 -10.06 -10.00
C LEU A 138 3.67 -10.94 -10.57
N PRO A 139 4.33 -10.63 -11.71
CA PRO A 139 5.36 -11.52 -12.23
C PRO A 139 6.54 -11.61 -11.25
N GLU A 140 6.93 -12.84 -10.92
CA GLU A 140 7.99 -13.16 -9.96
C GLU A 140 7.73 -12.64 -8.53
N ALA A 141 6.48 -12.33 -8.16
CA ALA A 141 6.17 -11.99 -6.77
C ALA A 141 6.26 -13.23 -5.85
N GLU A 142 6.78 -13.03 -4.64
CA GLU A 142 7.01 -14.05 -3.62
C GLU A 142 5.97 -13.91 -2.51
N MET A 143 5.16 -14.96 -2.29
CA MET A 143 4.04 -14.98 -1.32
C MET A 143 4.19 -16.14 -0.31
N SER A 144 5.42 -16.54 0.01
CA SER A 144 5.65 -17.69 0.91
C SER A 144 4.96 -17.50 2.26
N GLU A 145 4.11 -18.45 2.64
CA GLU A 145 3.36 -18.41 3.92
C GLU A 145 2.42 -17.20 4.05
N ALA A 146 2.09 -16.52 2.95
CA ALA A 146 1.06 -15.48 2.96
C ALA A 146 -0.34 -16.10 3.14
N GLU A 147 -1.14 -15.52 4.04
CA GLU A 147 -2.51 -15.96 4.30
C GLU A 147 -3.48 -15.19 3.40
N LEU A 148 -4.10 -15.91 2.47
CA LEU A 148 -5.17 -15.42 1.61
C LEU A 148 -6.46 -16.11 2.04
N SER A 149 -7.32 -15.42 2.76
CA SER A 149 -8.69 -15.87 3.03
C SER A 149 -9.66 -14.86 2.40
N GLY A 150 -10.05 -15.12 1.17
CA GLY A 150 -10.86 -14.20 0.37
C GLY A 150 -11.43 -14.91 -0.86
N ASP A 151 -12.02 -16.08 -0.66
CA ASP A 151 -12.90 -16.71 -1.64
C ASP A 151 -14.34 -16.48 -1.20
N GLU A 152 -14.91 -15.31 -1.51
CA GLU A 152 -16.32 -15.29 -1.87
C GLU A 152 -16.40 -15.50 -3.38
N MET A 153 -16.45 -16.77 -3.79
CA MET A 153 -17.00 -17.14 -5.09
C MET A 153 -18.43 -16.60 -5.19
N SER A 154 -18.60 -15.41 -5.74
CA SER A 154 -19.92 -14.92 -6.15
C SER A 154 -20.06 -15.00 -7.68
N GLY A 155 -20.54 -16.17 -8.13
CA GLY A 155 -21.54 -16.27 -9.19
C GLY A 155 -21.10 -16.06 -10.64
N ASP A 156 -20.60 -17.11 -11.27
CA ASP A 156 -20.87 -17.38 -12.69
C ASP A 156 -22.40 -17.62 -12.83
N GLU A 157 -23.20 -16.57 -13.02
CA GLU A 157 -24.53 -16.72 -13.61
C GLU A 157 -24.34 -16.97 -15.10
N LEU A 158 -24.19 -18.23 -15.48
CA LEU A 158 -24.39 -18.66 -16.87
C LEU A 158 -25.84 -18.32 -17.25
N PRO A 159 -26.10 -17.50 -18.30
CA PRO A 159 -27.45 -17.48 -18.87
C PRO A 159 -27.71 -18.87 -19.47
N GLU A 160 -28.75 -19.54 -18.97
CA GLU A 160 -29.25 -20.78 -19.54
C GLU A 160 -29.52 -20.55 -21.04
N ASP A 161 -28.84 -21.34 -21.88
CA ASP A 161 -29.13 -21.52 -23.30
C ASP A 161 -30.64 -21.76 -23.48
N GLU A 162 -31.38 -20.76 -23.95
CA GLU A 162 -32.68 -20.99 -24.58
C GLU A 162 -32.44 -21.79 -25.86
N LEU A 163 -32.79 -23.08 -25.80
CA LEU A 163 -32.83 -23.99 -26.93
C LEU A 163 -33.65 -23.40 -28.10
N PRO A 164 -33.21 -23.52 -29.36
CA PRO A 164 -34.03 -23.09 -30.49
C PRO A 164 -35.20 -24.05 -30.69
N GLU A 165 -36.43 -23.53 -30.65
CA GLU A 165 -37.61 -24.29 -31.08
C GLU A 165 -37.57 -24.55 -32.60
N SER A 166 -37.80 -25.82 -32.95
CA SER A 166 -38.04 -26.33 -34.30
C SER A 166 -39.52 -26.48 -34.60
#